data_AF-A0A3M7CKA9-F1
#
_entry.id   AF-A0A3M7CKA9-F1
#
_cell.length_a   1.000
_cell.length_b   1.000
_cell.length_c   1.000
_cell.angle_alpha   90.00
_cell.angle_beta   90.00
_cell.angle_gamma   90.00
#
_symmetry.space_group_name_H-M   'P 1'
#
loop_
_entity.id
_entity.type
_entity.pdbx_description
1 polymer ?
#
loop_
_entity_poly.entity_id
_entity_poly.type
_entity_poly.pdbx_seq_one_letter_code
_entity_poly.pdbx_strand_id
1 'polypeptide(L)'
;MPIGLAHVNILVPPGTLEQADHFYGETLGLKPREVPKLQKNSLRWFDIGDSGQQVHVALGMNEIKSSRHPCFKIESPNALLQLRQRIWEHFTNGGPAAPQEADRPGDKDSGKCSRSVCLVLGLIGGAGAQGVEYPSRFFARDYAGNRLEFSL
;
A
#
# COMPACT_ATOMS: atom_id res chain seq x y z
N MET A 1 -14.78 16.21 20.53
CA MET A 1 -13.98 15.00 20.82
C MET A 1 -13.73 14.26 19.51
N PRO A 2 -12.48 13.87 19.18
CA PRO A 2 -12.18 13.06 17.99
C PRO A 2 -12.71 11.62 18.16
N ILE A 3 -13.23 11.02 17.07
CA ILE A 3 -13.83 9.67 17.08
C ILE A 3 -13.16 8.67 16.12
N GLY A 4 -12.15 9.11 15.37
CA GLY A 4 -11.45 8.27 14.40
C GLY A 4 -10.57 9.08 13.45
N LEU A 5 -9.82 8.39 12.60
CA LEU A 5 -9.10 8.99 11.49
C LEU A 5 -10.07 9.16 10.31
N ALA A 6 -10.22 10.38 9.82
CA ALA A 6 -11.05 10.65 8.65
C ALA A 6 -10.28 10.42 7.35
N HIS A 7 -9.03 10.88 7.30
CA HIS A 7 -8.18 10.73 6.13
C HIS A 7 -6.71 10.79 6.50
N VAL A 8 -5.88 10.33 5.57
CA VAL A 8 -4.44 10.61 5.54
C VAL A 8 -4.11 11.42 4.29
N ASN A 9 -3.06 12.23 4.34
CA ASN A 9 -2.56 12.97 3.19
C ASN A 9 -1.18 12.46 2.78
N ILE A 10 -1.00 12.17 1.50
CA ILE A 10 0.23 11.70 0.89
C ILE A 10 0.68 12.75 -0.14
N LEU A 11 1.99 13.04 -0.16
CA LEU A 11 2.58 13.98 -1.09
C LEU A 11 3.21 13.25 -2.27
N VAL A 12 3.00 13.78 -3.46
CA VAL A 12 3.63 13.32 -4.70
C VAL A 12 4.27 14.49 -5.44
N PRO A 13 5.36 14.29 -6.20
CA PRO A 13 6.06 15.37 -6.88
C PRO A 13 5.15 16.22 -7.81
N PRO A 14 5.46 17.51 -7.99
CA PRO A 14 4.82 18.33 -9.01
C PRO A 14 4.91 17.68 -10.40
N GLY A 15 3.82 17.76 -11.16
CA GLY A 15 3.72 17.13 -12.48
C GLY A 15 3.40 15.63 -12.45
N THR A 16 3.27 15.03 -11.26
CA THR A 16 2.97 13.59 -11.13
C THR A 16 1.61 13.27 -10.50
N LEU A 17 0.63 14.19 -10.61
CA LEU A 17 -0.69 14.00 -9.99
C LEU A 17 -1.55 12.97 -10.71
N GLU A 18 -1.46 12.89 -12.04
CA GLU A 18 -2.27 11.97 -12.87
C GLU A 18 -1.89 10.50 -12.64
N GLN A 19 -0.63 10.23 -12.29
CA GLN A 19 -0.17 8.89 -11.89
C GLN A 19 -0.90 8.37 -10.66
N ALA A 20 -1.48 9.26 -9.84
CA ALA A 20 -2.28 8.86 -8.68
C ALA A 20 -3.53 8.09 -9.11
N ASP A 21 -4.16 8.47 -10.22
CA ASP A 21 -5.37 7.82 -10.72
C ASP A 21 -5.08 6.36 -11.09
N HIS A 22 -3.94 6.11 -11.74
CA HIS A 22 -3.49 4.77 -12.12
C HIS A 22 -2.98 3.95 -10.92
N PHE A 23 -2.17 4.54 -10.04
CA PHE A 23 -1.64 3.81 -8.90
C PHE A 23 -2.70 3.59 -7.80
N TYR A 24 -3.28 4.66 -7.25
CA TYR A 24 -4.23 4.53 -6.14
C TYR A 24 -5.61 4.04 -6.61
N GLY A 25 -6.07 4.50 -7.76
CA GLY A 25 -7.37 4.10 -8.32
C GLY A 25 -7.35 2.67 -8.87
N GLU A 26 -6.47 2.40 -9.82
CA GLU A 26 -6.48 1.12 -10.56
C GLU A 26 -5.66 0.04 -9.87
N THR A 27 -4.42 0.34 -9.46
CA THR A 27 -3.54 -0.66 -8.85
C THR A 27 -4.02 -1.04 -7.46
N LEU A 28 -4.24 -0.06 -6.58
CA LEU A 28 -4.73 -0.34 -5.22
C LEU A 28 -6.23 -0.63 -5.18
N GLY A 29 -7.00 -0.20 -6.19
CA GLY A 29 -8.45 -0.38 -6.24
C GLY A 29 -9.23 0.57 -5.34
N LEU A 30 -8.65 1.71 -4.94
CA LEU A 30 -9.38 2.72 -4.17
C LEU A 30 -10.37 3.44 -5.06
N LYS A 31 -11.53 3.85 -4.53
CA LYS A 31 -12.57 4.49 -5.35
C LYS A 31 -12.27 5.99 -5.49
N PRO A 32 -12.09 6.54 -6.70
CA PRO A 32 -11.88 7.98 -6.86
C PRO A 32 -13.09 8.78 -6.36
N ARG A 33 -12.81 9.90 -5.70
CA ARG A 33 -13.81 10.85 -5.20
C ARG A 33 -13.56 12.23 -5.80
N GLU A 34 -14.64 12.89 -6.20
CA GLU A 34 -14.56 14.26 -6.72
C GLU A 34 -13.98 15.21 -5.66
N VAL A 35 -13.03 16.03 -6.10
CA VAL A 35 -12.49 17.15 -5.31
C VAL A 35 -13.23 18.44 -5.68
N PRO A 36 -13.15 19.49 -4.84
CA PRO A 36 -13.65 20.81 -5.23
C PRO A 36 -13.10 21.25 -6.59
N LYS A 37 -13.95 21.80 -7.46
CA LYS A 37 -13.61 22.08 -8.88
C LYS A 37 -12.31 22.88 -9.06
N LEU A 38 -12.00 23.79 -8.14
CA LEU A 38 -10.80 24.63 -8.17
C LEU A 38 -9.51 23.88 -7.80
N GLN A 39 -9.61 22.71 -7.19
CA GLN A 39 -8.49 21.90 -6.69
C GLN A 39 -8.23 20.65 -7.54
N LYS A 40 -8.97 20.46 -8.64
CA LYS A 40 -8.84 19.28 -9.51
C LYS A 40 -7.45 19.08 -10.12
N ASN A 41 -6.63 20.11 -10.17
CA ASN A 41 -5.27 20.04 -10.71
C ASN A 41 -4.19 19.98 -9.62
N SER A 42 -4.57 20.00 -8.35
CA SER A 42 -3.65 19.98 -7.21
C SER A 42 -3.92 18.85 -6.21
N LEU A 43 -5.11 18.23 -6.28
CA LEU A 43 -5.53 17.16 -5.38
C LEU A 43 -6.19 15.99 -6.14
N ARG A 44 -6.06 14.80 -5.55
CA ARG A 44 -6.89 13.62 -5.81
C ARG A 44 -7.36 13.05 -4.49
N TRP A 45 -8.63 12.67 -4.40
CA TRP A 45 -9.19 11.99 -3.23
C TRP A 45 -9.63 10.59 -3.62
N PHE A 46 -9.38 9.63 -2.74
CA PHE A 46 -9.78 8.25 -2.91
C PHE A 46 -10.44 7.71 -1.64
N ASP A 47 -11.51 6.95 -1.79
CA ASP A 47 -12.21 6.30 -0.69
C ASP A 47 -11.62 4.91 -0.41
N ILE A 48 -11.50 4.59 0.88
CA ILE A 48 -11.08 3.28 1.36
C ILE A 48 -12.32 2.41 1.58
N GLY A 49 -12.68 1.64 0.56
CA GLY A 49 -13.91 0.83 0.56
C GLY A 49 -15.13 1.69 0.86
N ASP A 50 -15.99 1.21 1.76
CA ASP A 50 -17.19 1.93 2.21
C ASP A 50 -17.08 2.42 3.67
N SER A 51 -15.85 2.52 4.18
CA SER A 51 -15.55 2.89 5.57
C SER A 51 -15.81 4.38 5.89
N GLY A 52 -15.93 5.22 4.86
CA GLY A 52 -15.91 6.67 4.97
C GLY A 52 -14.50 7.28 5.14
N GLN A 53 -13.46 6.46 5.32
CA GLN A 53 -12.07 6.92 5.39
C GLN A 53 -11.51 7.19 3.99
N GLN A 54 -10.59 8.14 3.89
CA GLN A 54 -10.05 8.60 2.60
C GLN A 54 -8.51 8.65 2.58
N VAL A 55 -7.95 8.54 1.38
CA VAL A 55 -6.57 8.94 1.07
C VAL A 55 -6.63 10.20 0.21
N HIS A 56 -5.95 11.24 0.66
CA HIS A 56 -5.73 12.44 -0.14
C HIS A 56 -4.33 12.40 -0.72
N VAL A 57 -4.22 12.68 -2.02
CA VAL A 57 -2.95 12.81 -2.72
C VAL A 57 -2.82 14.26 -3.16
N ALA A 58 -1.77 14.91 -2.68
CA ALA A 58 -1.49 16.33 -2.95
C ALA A 58 -0.09 16.51 -3.54
N LEU A 59 0.07 17.59 -4.31
CA LEU A 59 1.39 17.95 -4.83
C LEU A 59 2.31 18.45 -3.70
N GLY A 60 3.53 17.95 -3.66
CA GLY A 60 4.55 18.38 -2.70
C GLY A 60 5.82 17.54 -2.76
N MET A 61 6.82 17.96 -1.99
CA MET A 61 8.03 17.16 -1.78
C MET A 61 7.85 16.31 -0.54
N ASN A 62 8.30 15.05 -0.60
CA ASN A 62 8.36 14.18 0.56
C ASN A 62 9.81 13.74 0.83
N GLU A 63 10.05 13.30 2.05
CA GLU A 63 11.31 12.69 2.44
C GLU A 63 11.59 11.43 1.60
N ILE A 64 12.78 11.38 1.03
CA ILE A 64 13.23 10.21 0.27
C ILE A 64 13.31 9.02 1.23
N LYS A 65 12.61 7.94 0.88
CA LYS A 65 12.59 6.68 1.64
C LYS A 65 12.14 6.81 3.11
N SER A 66 11.24 7.75 3.43
CA SER A 66 10.65 7.85 4.77
C SER A 66 10.08 6.52 5.26
N SER A 67 10.16 6.28 6.57
CA SER A 67 9.60 5.09 7.22
C SER A 67 8.13 5.27 7.61
N ARG A 68 7.60 6.50 7.59
CA ARG A 68 6.19 6.81 7.86
C ARG A 68 5.31 6.24 6.74
N HIS A 69 4.20 5.63 7.12
CA HIS A 69 3.28 5.01 6.18
C HIS A 69 1.86 4.97 6.76
N PRO A 70 0.82 5.09 5.92
CA PRO A 70 -0.47 4.52 6.25
C PRO A 70 -0.40 3.00 6.15
N CYS A 71 -1.20 2.33 6.97
CA CYS A 71 -1.43 0.89 6.90
C CYS A 71 -2.89 0.64 6.51
N PHE A 72 -3.09 -0.06 5.40
CA PHE A 72 -4.41 -0.40 4.88
C PHE A 72 -4.82 -1.78 5.40
N LYS A 73 -5.99 -1.83 6.03
CA LYS A 73 -6.61 -3.08 6.42
C LYS A 73 -7.22 -3.77 5.19
N ILE A 74 -6.91 -5.05 5.03
CA ILE A 74 -7.34 -5.91 3.93
C ILE A 74 -8.29 -6.98 4.48
N GLU A 75 -9.37 -7.22 3.74
CA GLU A 75 -10.50 -8.03 4.21
C GLU A 75 -10.18 -9.51 4.47
N SER A 76 -9.16 -10.06 3.81
CA SER A 76 -8.83 -11.48 3.90
C SER A 76 -7.41 -11.79 3.45
N PRO A 77 -6.83 -12.94 3.88
CA PRO A 77 -5.54 -13.42 3.38
C PRO A 77 -5.47 -13.55 1.86
N ASN A 78 -6.56 -13.99 1.23
CA ASN A 78 -6.62 -14.13 -0.22
C ASN A 78 -6.61 -12.77 -0.93
N ALA A 79 -7.37 -11.78 -0.44
CA ALA A 79 -7.34 -10.43 -0.99
C ALA A 79 -5.96 -9.78 -0.81
N LEU A 80 -5.28 -10.05 0.31
CA LEU A 80 -3.93 -9.55 0.57
C LEU A 80 -2.92 -10.10 -0.45
N LEU A 81 -2.98 -11.41 -0.76
CA LEU A 81 -2.14 -12.01 -1.80
C LEU A 81 -2.44 -11.45 -3.20
N GLN A 82 -3.72 -11.32 -3.55
CA GLN A 82 -4.12 -10.78 -4.86
C GLN A 82 -3.64 -9.33 -5.03
N LEU A 83 -3.76 -8.50 -4.00
CA LEU A 83 -3.26 -7.13 -4.02
C LEU A 83 -1.73 -7.09 -4.15
N ARG A 84 -1.00 -7.93 -3.40
CA ARG A 84 0.45 -8.06 -3.52
C ARG A 84 0.87 -8.44 -4.94
N GLN A 85 0.20 -9.43 -5.53
CA GLN A 85 0.45 -9.88 -6.90
C GLN A 85 0.24 -8.74 -7.90
N ARG A 86 -0.87 -8.01 -7.79
CA ARG A 86 -1.18 -6.89 -8.69
C ARG A 86 -0.17 -5.74 -8.58
N ILE A 87 0.24 -5.38 -7.36
CA ILE A 87 1.27 -4.35 -7.14
C ILE A 87 2.61 -4.80 -7.75
N TRP A 88 2.97 -6.08 -7.58
CA TRP A 88 4.18 -6.64 -8.17
C TRP A 88 4.16 -6.69 -9.69
N GLU A 89 3.01 -7.03 -10.30
CA GLU A 89 2.84 -6.97 -11.76
C GLU A 89 2.98 -5.54 -12.29
N HIS A 90 2.38 -4.56 -11.63
CA HIS A 90 2.55 -3.16 -12.01
C HIS A 90 4.01 -2.70 -11.84
N PHE A 91 4.69 -3.11 -10.76
CA PHE A 91 6.12 -2.86 -10.56
C PHE A 91 6.98 -3.41 -11.72
N THR A 92 6.73 -4.67 -12.10
CA THR A 92 7.52 -5.36 -13.14
C THR A 92 7.22 -4.86 -14.55
N ASN A 93 5.98 -4.49 -14.84
CA ASN A 93 5.60 -3.87 -16.12
C ASN A 93 6.18 -2.47 -16.28
N GLY A 94 6.42 -1.76 -15.18
CA GLY A 94 6.98 -0.41 -15.17
C GLY A 94 5.99 0.66 -15.67
N GLY A 95 6.54 1.82 -16.03
CA GLY A 95 5.76 2.99 -16.47
C GLY A 95 5.75 4.13 -15.46
N PRO A 96 5.17 5.29 -15.81
CA PRO A 96 5.27 6.51 -15.00
C PRO A 96 4.61 6.41 -13.62
N ALA A 97 3.58 5.56 -13.49
CA ALA A 97 2.84 5.34 -12.25
C ALA A 97 3.25 4.05 -11.52
N ALA A 98 4.30 3.37 -12.00
CA ALA A 98 4.73 2.12 -11.39
C ALA A 98 5.27 2.35 -9.98
N PRO A 99 4.98 1.45 -9.03
CA PRO A 99 5.59 1.48 -7.71
C PRO A 99 7.12 1.53 -7.81
N GLN A 100 7.79 2.21 -6.87
CA GLN A 100 9.27 2.22 -6.83
C GLN A 100 9.84 0.99 -6.12
N GLU A 101 9.09 0.40 -5.20
CA GLU A 101 9.45 -0.82 -4.46
C GLU A 101 8.18 -1.67 -4.26
N ALA A 102 8.27 -2.98 -4.44
CA ALA A 102 7.15 -3.90 -4.21
C ALA A 102 7.66 -5.23 -3.65
N ASP A 103 7.03 -5.72 -2.58
CA ASP A 103 7.37 -7.04 -2.02
C ASP A 103 6.92 -8.16 -2.97
N ARG A 104 7.88 -8.92 -3.52
CA ARG A 104 7.62 -10.01 -4.47
C ARG A 104 6.76 -11.13 -3.87
N PRO A 105 5.65 -11.55 -4.50
CA PRO A 105 4.85 -12.69 -4.05
C PRO A 105 5.69 -13.97 -3.86
N GLY A 106 5.49 -14.66 -2.74
CA GLY A 106 6.24 -15.87 -2.38
C GLY A 106 7.50 -15.64 -1.55
N ASP A 107 8.05 -14.42 -1.52
CA ASP A 107 9.19 -14.06 -0.67
C ASP A 107 8.75 -13.56 0.72
N LYS A 108 9.70 -13.53 1.68
CA LYS A 108 9.49 -12.88 2.98
C LYS A 108 9.18 -11.40 2.79
N ASP A 109 8.26 -10.85 3.60
CA ASP A 109 7.94 -9.42 3.57
C ASP A 109 9.14 -8.55 4.00
N SER A 110 9.21 -7.32 3.50
CA SER A 110 10.30 -6.38 3.82
C SER A 110 10.14 -5.70 5.18
N GLY A 111 9.18 -6.13 5.99
CA GLY A 111 9.00 -5.64 7.36
C GLY A 111 10.23 -5.96 8.21
N LYS A 112 10.67 -5.00 9.04
CA LYS A 112 11.62 -5.32 10.11
C LYS A 112 10.94 -6.35 11.01
N CYS A 113 11.43 -7.58 11.00
CA CYS A 113 10.96 -8.65 11.86
C CYS A 113 10.99 -8.14 13.31
N SER A 114 9.82 -7.99 13.93
CA SER A 114 9.77 -7.87 15.39
C SER A 114 10.29 -9.21 15.90
N ARG A 115 11.48 -9.19 16.48
CA ARG A 115 12.19 -10.36 17.03
C ARG A 115 11.35 -11.20 18.01
N SER A 116 10.17 -10.73 18.43
CA SER A 116 9.31 -11.41 19.39
C SER A 116 8.33 -12.43 18.78
N VAL A 117 8.09 -12.45 17.47
CA VAL A 117 7.09 -13.39 16.88
C VAL A 117 7.75 -14.64 16.27
N CYS A 118 9.04 -14.58 15.91
CA CYS A 118 9.74 -15.70 15.28
C CYS A 118 10.24 -16.77 16.27
N LEU A 119 10.14 -16.54 17.59
CA LEU A 119 10.68 -17.47 18.60
C LEU A 119 9.66 -18.51 19.11
N VAL A 120 8.38 -18.46 18.70
CA VAL A 120 7.32 -19.33 19.27
C VAL A 120 7.14 -20.64 18.49
N LEU A 121 7.66 -20.77 17.27
CA LEU A 121 7.48 -21.98 16.45
C LEU A 121 8.81 -22.61 16.08
N GLY A 122 9.50 -23.15 17.08
CA GLY A 122 10.69 -23.99 16.89
C GLY A 122 10.41 -25.20 15.99
N LEU A 123 10.54 -25.01 14.69
CA LEU A 123 10.46 -26.08 13.69
C LEU A 123 11.78 -26.17 12.93
N ILE A 124 12.76 -26.69 13.65
CA ILE A 124 13.82 -27.50 13.06
C ILE A 124 13.21 -28.84 12.61
N GLY A 125 13.21 -29.08 11.31
CA GLY A 125 13.16 -30.44 10.74
C GLY A 125 11.78 -30.91 10.26
N GLY A 126 11.80 -31.56 9.09
CA GLY A 126 10.76 -32.49 8.65
C GLY A 126 9.95 -32.00 7.45
N ALA A 127 10.14 -32.67 6.31
CA ALA A 127 9.22 -32.62 5.18
C ALA A 127 7.82 -33.09 5.62
N GLY A 128 6.93 -32.13 5.83
CA GLY A 128 5.51 -32.34 6.05
C GLY A 128 4.78 -31.25 5.27
N ALA A 129 3.66 -31.61 4.62
CA ALA A 129 2.90 -30.72 3.74
C ALA A 129 2.71 -29.35 4.41
N GLN A 130 3.45 -28.34 3.90
CA GLN A 130 3.41 -26.99 4.41
C GLN A 130 2.03 -26.43 4.04
N GLY A 131 1.14 -26.32 5.03
CA GLY A 131 0.03 -25.39 4.93
C GLY A 131 0.63 -24.03 4.58
N VAL A 132 0.16 -23.43 3.48
CA VAL A 132 0.67 -22.13 3.03
C VAL A 132 0.42 -21.12 4.15
N GLU A 133 1.47 -20.77 4.89
CA GLU A 133 1.42 -19.68 5.86
C GLU A 133 1.26 -18.40 5.04
N TYR A 134 0.08 -17.78 5.13
CA TYR A 134 -0.18 -16.54 4.42
C TYR A 134 0.58 -15.42 5.14
N PRO A 135 1.34 -14.59 4.41
CA PRO A 135 1.91 -13.39 5.02
C PRO A 135 0.77 -12.56 5.62
N SER A 136 0.92 -12.10 6.86
CA SER A 136 -0.10 -11.29 7.53
C SER A 136 -0.05 -9.82 7.11
N ARG A 137 1.01 -9.43 6.38
CA ARG A 137 1.22 -8.08 5.83
C ARG A 137 2.23 -8.09 4.68
N PHE A 138 2.32 -6.98 3.96
CA PHE A 138 3.46 -6.66 3.08
C PHE A 138 3.61 -5.15 2.91
N PHE A 139 4.73 -4.72 2.32
CA PHE A 139 4.98 -3.32 2.01
C PHE A 139 5.15 -3.07 0.51
N ALA A 140 4.86 -1.84 0.10
CA ALA A 140 5.25 -1.30 -1.18
C ALA A 140 5.63 0.18 -1.03
N ARG A 141 6.32 0.73 -2.03
CA ARG A 141 6.42 2.17 -2.23
C ARG A 141 5.69 2.54 -3.50
N ASP A 142 4.84 3.55 -3.41
CA ASP A 142 4.19 4.11 -4.59
C ASP A 142 5.19 4.68 -5.59
N TYR A 143 4.68 5.23 -6.69
CA TYR A 143 5.47 5.84 -7.75
C TYR A 143 6.28 7.08 -7.29
N ALA A 144 5.94 7.66 -6.14
CA ALA A 144 6.61 8.80 -5.53
C ALA A 144 7.54 8.40 -4.35
N GLY A 145 7.66 7.10 -4.04
CA GLY A 145 8.51 6.60 -2.96
C GLY A 145 7.84 6.60 -1.58
N ASN A 146 6.55 6.91 -1.47
CA ASN A 146 5.79 6.84 -0.23
C ASN A 146 5.63 5.39 0.20
N ARG A 147 6.04 5.07 1.43
CA ARG A 147 5.86 3.72 1.97
C ARG A 147 4.38 3.49 2.30
N LEU A 148 3.87 2.33 1.91
CA LEU A 148 2.53 1.85 2.19
C LEU A 148 2.63 0.45 2.84
N GLU A 149 1.82 0.19 3.86
CA GLU A 149 1.66 -1.13 4.47
C GLU A 149 0.25 -1.66 4.19
N PHE A 150 0.14 -2.97 4.01
CA PHE A 150 -1.12 -3.67 3.85
C PHE A 150 -1.14 -4.84 4.83
N SER A 151 -2.18 -4.97 5.65
CA SER A 151 -2.31 -6.04 6.66
C SER A 151 -3.74 -6.55 6.79
N LEU A 152 -3.93 -7.70 7.43
CA LEU A 152 -5.25 -8.23 7.82
C LEU A 152 -5.90 -7.42 8.96
#